data_AF-A0AAD6K1N4-F1
#
_entry.id   AF-A0AAD6K1N4-F1
#
_cell.length_a   1.000
_cell.length_b   1.000
_cell.length_c   1.000
_cell.angle_alpha   90.00
_cell.angle_beta   90.00
_cell.angle_gamma   90.00
#
_symmetry.space_group_name_H-M   'P 1'
#
loop_
_entity.id
_entity.type
_entity.pdbx_description
1 polymer ?
#
loop_
_entity_poly.entity_id
_entity_poly.type
_entity_poly.pdbx_seq_one_letter_code
_entity_poly.pdbx_strand_id
1 'polypeptide(L)'
;MHCLQLSRLIELEALQKALQGRNSEIISFLFFKDMAKLVLFLTLLSFALCMAATSPTDFIKASCKATRYPELCVECLSGYAGVIQRDERRLAHSALSVSLARASSAAAFAAKLTKVRGIKP
;
A
#
# COMPACT_ATOMS: atom_id res chain seq x y z
N MET A 1 48.93 53.71 -8.47
CA MET A 1 48.79 53.53 -7.01
C MET A 1 47.63 52.59 -6.64
N HIS A 2 47.37 51.54 -7.43
CA HIS A 2 46.19 50.67 -7.27
C HIS A 2 46.56 49.20 -6.95
N CYS A 3 47.78 48.95 -6.47
CA CYS A 3 48.29 47.60 -6.20
C CYS A 3 48.64 47.37 -4.72
N LEU A 4 48.78 48.42 -3.90
CA LEU A 4 49.10 48.29 -2.47
C LEU A 4 47.87 48.19 -1.54
N GLN A 5 46.67 48.44 -2.05
CA GLN A 5 45.43 48.32 -1.25
C GLN A 5 44.82 46.92 -1.27
N LEU A 6 45.08 46.10 -2.31
CA LEU A 6 44.54 44.73 -2.39
C LEU A 6 45.22 43.76 -1.42
N SER A 7 46.52 43.90 -1.17
CA SER A 7 47.24 43.01 -0.25
C SER A 7 46.85 43.19 1.23
N ARG A 8 46.36 44.38 1.65
CA ARG A 8 45.87 44.59 3.03
C ARG A 8 44.46 44.05 3.26
N LEU A 9 43.63 43.93 2.20
CA LEU A 9 42.30 43.31 2.29
C LEU A 9 42.40 41.78 2.43
N ILE A 10 43.41 41.15 1.81
CA ILE A 10 43.60 39.69 1.83
C ILE A 10 44.05 39.18 3.21
N GLU A 11 44.90 39.92 3.93
CA GLU A 11 45.34 39.55 5.29
C GLU A 11 44.20 39.63 6.34
N LEU A 12 43.22 40.52 6.15
CA LEU A 12 42.10 40.69 7.10
C LEU A 12 41.01 39.62 6.91
N GLU A 13 40.82 39.10 5.70
CA GLU A 13 39.89 37.99 5.42
C GLU A 13 40.40 36.62 5.93
N ALA A 14 41.72 36.43 5.97
CA ALA A 14 42.32 35.20 6.48
C ALA A 14 42.07 35.01 7.99
N LEU A 15 42.06 36.10 8.76
CA LEU A 15 41.77 36.07 10.20
C LEU A 15 40.29 35.77 10.50
N GLN A 16 39.37 36.17 9.61
CA GLN A 16 37.93 35.95 9.76
C GLN A 16 37.50 34.50 9.45
N LYS A 17 38.21 33.81 8.54
CA LYS A 17 37.99 32.38 8.23
C LYS A 17 38.52 31.42 9.29
N ALA A 18 39.54 31.82 10.06
CA ALA A 18 40.13 30.99 11.11
C ALA A 18 39.22 30.83 12.35
N LEU A 19 38.26 31.74 12.59
CA LEU A 19 37.32 31.70 13.72
C LEU A 19 36.02 30.93 13.43
N GLN A 20 35.70 30.58 12.17
CA GLN A 20 34.41 30.02 11.77
C GLN A 20 34.52 28.64 11.11
N GLY A 21 35.36 27.75 11.67
CA GLY A 21 35.83 26.55 10.95
C GLY A 21 35.36 25.16 11.40
N ARG A 22 34.45 24.99 12.38
CA ARG A 22 34.07 23.62 12.85
C ARG A 22 32.60 23.35 13.16
N ASN A 23 31.77 24.36 13.40
CA ASN A 23 30.42 24.12 13.94
C ASN A 23 29.32 24.00 12.86
N SER A 24 29.57 24.45 11.62
CA SER A 24 28.55 24.48 10.54
C SER A 24 28.27 23.10 9.92
N GLU A 25 29.26 22.22 9.85
CA GLU A 25 29.12 20.85 9.31
C GLU A 25 28.25 19.99 10.25
N ILE A 26 28.52 20.04 11.56
CA ILE A 26 27.81 19.28 12.59
C ILE A 26 26.33 19.66 12.63
N ILE A 27 26.02 20.96 12.53
CA ILE A 27 24.64 21.46 12.47
C ILE A 27 23.93 20.92 11.23
N SER A 28 24.58 20.93 10.05
CA SER A 28 24.01 20.35 8.83
C SER A 28 23.74 18.85 8.96
N PHE A 29 24.66 18.09 9.58
CA PHE A 29 24.46 16.66 9.83
C PHE A 29 23.31 16.37 10.80
N LEU A 30 23.12 17.21 11.83
CA LEU A 30 22.00 17.09 12.77
C LEU A 30 20.66 17.37 12.07
N PHE A 31 20.58 18.46 11.30
CA PHE A 31 19.40 18.79 10.50
C PHE A 31 19.03 17.70 9.49
N PHE A 32 20.01 17.16 8.76
CA PHE A 32 19.76 16.09 7.79
C PHE A 32 19.25 14.81 8.46
N LYS A 33 19.81 14.46 9.63
CA LYS A 33 19.40 13.29 10.40
C LYS A 33 17.99 13.42 10.98
N ASP A 34 17.60 14.62 11.42
CA ASP A 34 16.26 14.88 11.93
C ASP A 34 15.21 14.94 10.82
N MET A 35 15.54 15.52 9.66
CA MET A 35 14.69 15.46 8.47
C MET A 35 14.48 14.02 7.99
N ALA A 36 15.54 13.21 7.96
CA ALA A 36 15.43 11.80 7.56
C ALA A 36 14.55 10.98 8.53
N LYS A 37 14.65 11.23 9.85
CA LYS A 37 13.77 10.61 10.84
C LYS A 37 12.32 11.06 10.70
N LEU A 38 12.09 12.34 10.42
CA LEU A 38 10.75 12.88 10.20
C LEU A 38 10.10 12.25 8.96
N VAL A 39 10.84 12.14 7.85
CA VAL A 39 10.39 11.46 6.63
C VAL A 39 10.10 9.99 6.92
N LEU A 40 11.01 9.29 7.62
CA LEU A 40 10.80 7.88 7.99
C LEU A 40 9.54 7.71 8.86
N PHE A 41 9.36 8.57 9.86
CA PHE A 41 8.17 8.57 10.72
C PHE A 41 6.88 8.82 9.95
N LEU A 42 6.88 9.80 9.03
CA LEU A 42 5.73 10.09 8.16
C LEU A 42 5.38 8.88 7.27
N THR A 43 6.38 8.22 6.67
CA THR A 43 6.14 7.03 5.84
C THR A 43 5.56 5.86 6.64
N LEU A 44 6.06 5.62 7.85
CA LEU A 44 5.55 4.58 8.75
C LEU A 44 4.12 4.90 9.22
N LEU A 45 3.84 6.17 9.54
CA LEU A 45 2.51 6.63 9.94
C LEU A 45 1.49 6.46 8.81
N SER A 46 1.85 6.83 7.58
CA SER A 46 1.01 6.62 6.40
C SER A 46 0.72 5.14 6.14
N PHE A 47 1.74 4.28 6.26
CA PHE A 47 1.57 2.83 6.09
C PHE A 47 0.64 2.24 7.15
N ALA A 48 0.82 2.61 8.41
CA ALA A 48 -0.05 2.18 9.51
C ALA A 48 -1.50 2.66 9.32
N LEU A 49 -1.70 3.91 8.88
CA LEU A 49 -3.02 4.48 8.63
C LEU A 49 -3.74 3.77 7.46
N CYS A 50 -2.99 3.39 6.42
CA CYS A 50 -3.51 2.62 5.29
C CYS A 50 -3.98 1.22 5.71
N MET A 51 -3.20 0.54 6.57
CA MET A 51 -3.57 -0.77 7.11
C MET A 51 -4.81 -0.70 8.01
N ALA A 52 -4.93 0.35 8.83
CA ALA A 52 -6.08 0.57 9.71
C ALA A 52 -7.38 0.88 8.95
N ALA A 53 -7.29 1.53 7.78
CA ALA A 53 -8.46 1.96 7.01
C ALA A 53 -9.09 0.88 6.11
N THR A 54 -8.46 -0.29 5.94
CA THR A 54 -8.98 -1.31 5.02
C THR A 54 -10.10 -2.13 5.66
N SER A 55 -11.35 -1.97 5.23
CA SER A 55 -12.39 -2.90 5.71
C SER A 55 -12.16 -4.32 5.15
N PRO A 56 -12.68 -5.39 5.78
CA PRO A 56 -12.69 -6.72 5.19
C PRO A 56 -13.26 -6.75 3.76
N THR A 57 -14.23 -5.87 3.50
CA THR A 57 -14.81 -5.68 2.17
C THR A 57 -13.82 -5.07 1.18
N ASP A 58 -12.95 -4.16 1.62
CA ASP A 58 -11.90 -3.58 0.76
C ASP A 58 -10.80 -4.61 0.45
N PHE A 59 -10.49 -5.51 1.38
CA PHE A 59 -9.63 -6.66 1.11
C PHE A 59 -10.21 -7.58 0.02
N ILE A 60 -11.52 -7.85 0.07
CA ILE A 60 -12.22 -8.61 -0.98
C ILE A 60 -12.15 -7.86 -2.32
N LYS A 61 -12.46 -6.56 -2.35
CA LYS A 61 -12.38 -5.74 -3.58
C LYS A 61 -10.98 -5.78 -4.20
N ALA A 62 -9.94 -5.62 -3.38
CA ALA A 62 -8.55 -5.68 -3.83
C ALA A 62 -8.22 -7.06 -4.43
N SER A 63 -8.62 -8.13 -3.74
CA SER A 63 -8.40 -9.52 -4.19
C SER A 63 -9.16 -9.84 -5.48
N CYS A 64 -10.41 -9.39 -5.59
CA CYS A 64 -11.28 -9.62 -6.75
C CYS A 64 -10.80 -8.89 -8.02
N LYS A 65 -9.96 -7.86 -7.89
CA LYS A 65 -9.39 -7.12 -9.03
C LYS A 65 -8.53 -8.00 -9.95
N ALA A 66 -7.94 -9.08 -9.42
CA ALA A 66 -7.16 -10.04 -10.20
C ALA A 66 -8.03 -11.03 -11.01
N THR A 67 -9.34 -11.04 -10.78
CA THR A 67 -10.27 -11.97 -11.46
C THR A 67 -10.79 -11.39 -12.76
N ARG A 68 -11.26 -12.26 -13.68
CA ARG A 68 -11.88 -11.84 -14.94
C ARG A 68 -13.21 -11.10 -14.74
N TYR A 69 -13.92 -11.37 -13.63
CA TYR A 69 -15.23 -10.80 -13.33
C TYR A 69 -15.23 -10.16 -11.93
N PRO A 70 -14.59 -8.98 -11.76
CA PRO A 70 -14.38 -8.37 -10.46
C PRO A 70 -15.69 -8.03 -9.74
N GLU A 71 -16.68 -7.47 -10.44
CA GLU A 71 -17.99 -7.13 -9.85
C GLU A 71 -18.71 -8.37 -9.31
N LEU A 72 -18.79 -9.43 -10.13
CA LEU A 72 -19.39 -10.70 -9.71
C LEU A 72 -18.63 -11.32 -8.53
N CYS A 73 -17.29 -11.25 -8.53
CA CYS A 73 -16.48 -11.75 -7.43
C CYS A 73 -16.81 -11.04 -6.11
N VAL A 74 -16.88 -9.70 -6.13
CA VAL A 74 -17.21 -8.90 -4.94
C VAL A 74 -18.62 -9.20 -4.46
N GLU A 75 -19.60 -9.24 -5.36
CA GLU A 75 -20.98 -9.53 -5.00
C GLU A 75 -21.12 -10.92 -4.35
N CYS A 76 -20.46 -11.93 -4.92
CA CYS A 76 -20.48 -13.29 -4.39
C CYS A 76 -19.81 -13.44 -3.02
N LEU A 77 -18.76 -12.66 -2.73
CA LEU A 77 -17.95 -12.79 -1.52
C LEU A 77 -18.27 -11.76 -0.44
N SER A 78 -19.00 -10.69 -0.77
CA SER A 78 -19.33 -9.59 0.15
C SER A 78 -20.03 -10.07 1.44
N GLY A 79 -20.99 -11.00 1.31
CA GLY A 79 -21.67 -11.61 2.46
C GLY A 79 -20.76 -12.47 3.35
N TYR A 80 -19.58 -12.85 2.87
CA TYR A 80 -18.58 -13.62 3.60
C TYR A 80 -17.48 -12.73 4.19
N ALA A 81 -17.56 -11.40 4.09
CA ALA A 81 -16.52 -10.48 4.55
C ALA A 81 -16.10 -10.70 6.02
N GLY A 82 -17.04 -11.00 6.92
CA GLY A 82 -16.71 -11.33 8.32
C GLY A 82 -15.95 -12.65 8.49
N VAL A 83 -16.20 -13.61 7.59
CA VAL A 83 -15.53 -14.93 7.55
C VAL A 83 -14.22 -14.88 6.77
N ILE A 84 -14.00 -13.89 5.91
CA ILE A 84 -12.76 -13.75 5.13
C ILE A 84 -11.77 -12.84 5.86
N GLN A 85 -12.26 -11.74 6.45
CA GLN A 85 -11.45 -10.69 7.07
C GLN A 85 -10.35 -10.18 6.12
N ARG A 86 -9.08 -10.38 6.46
CA ARG A 86 -7.92 -10.02 5.63
C ARG A 86 -6.99 -11.22 5.41
N ASP A 87 -7.58 -12.39 5.24
CA ASP A 87 -6.86 -13.65 5.10
C ASP A 87 -7.13 -14.27 3.73
N GLU A 88 -6.08 -14.41 2.93
CA GLU A 88 -6.14 -14.97 1.57
C GLU A 88 -6.57 -16.43 1.55
N ARG A 89 -6.18 -17.23 2.56
CA ARG A 89 -6.59 -18.65 2.64
C ARG A 89 -8.08 -18.75 2.93
N ARG A 90 -8.59 -17.93 3.84
CA ARG A 90 -10.03 -17.86 4.15
C ARG A 90 -10.81 -17.38 2.93
N LEU A 91 -10.30 -16.39 2.20
CA LEU A 91 -10.88 -15.95 0.92
C LEU A 91 -10.97 -17.08 -0.10
N ALA A 92 -9.86 -17.79 -0.34
CA ALA A 92 -9.82 -18.90 -1.30
C ALA A 92 -10.78 -20.02 -0.90
N HIS A 93 -10.80 -20.39 0.39
CA HIS A 93 -11.69 -21.43 0.88
C HIS A 93 -13.17 -21.04 0.76
N SER A 94 -13.52 -19.78 1.08
CA SER A 94 -14.87 -19.25 0.89
C SER A 94 -15.26 -19.26 -0.59
N ALA A 95 -14.38 -18.83 -1.50
CA ALA A 95 -14.62 -18.84 -2.94
C ALA A 95 -14.86 -20.26 -3.48
N LEU A 96 -14.06 -21.24 -3.05
CA LEU A 96 -14.24 -22.65 -3.41
C LEU A 96 -15.57 -23.19 -2.87
N SER A 97 -15.90 -22.89 -1.62
CA SER A 97 -17.14 -23.32 -0.98
C SER A 97 -18.38 -22.78 -1.70
N VAL A 98 -18.37 -21.48 -2.05
CA VAL A 98 -19.43 -20.83 -2.82
C VAL A 98 -19.53 -21.41 -4.24
N SER A 99 -18.39 -21.72 -4.86
CA SER A 99 -18.35 -22.32 -6.20
C SER A 99 -18.94 -23.73 -6.21
N LEU A 100 -18.57 -24.56 -5.22
CA LEU A 100 -19.13 -25.89 -5.03
C LEU A 100 -20.64 -25.82 -4.83
N ALA A 101 -21.11 -24.97 -3.91
CA ALA A 101 -22.54 -24.85 -3.63
C ALA A 101 -23.33 -24.50 -4.90
N ARG A 102 -22.85 -23.52 -5.68
CA ARG A 102 -23.48 -23.13 -6.95
C ARG A 102 -23.42 -24.24 -8.00
N ALA A 103 -22.30 -24.95 -8.11
CA ALA A 103 -22.16 -26.08 -9.03
C ALA A 103 -23.13 -27.21 -8.68
N SER A 104 -23.30 -27.52 -7.39
CA SER A 104 -24.26 -28.52 -6.92
C SER A 104 -25.71 -28.10 -7.21
N SER A 105 -26.06 -26.83 -6.98
CA SER A 105 -27.39 -26.30 -7.33
C SER A 105 -27.65 -26.37 -8.84
N ALA A 106 -26.66 -26.01 -9.66
CA ALA A 106 -26.76 -26.10 -11.11
C ALA A 106 -26.91 -27.56 -11.60
N ALA A 107 -26.15 -28.50 -11.02
CA ALA A 107 -26.27 -29.91 -11.32
C ALA A 107 -27.65 -30.46 -10.95
N ALA A 108 -28.19 -30.09 -9.78
CA ALA A 108 -29.54 -30.45 -9.36
C ALA A 108 -30.61 -29.87 -10.30
N PHE A 109 -30.42 -28.65 -10.78
CA PHE A 109 -31.29 -28.04 -11.77
C PHE A 109 -31.24 -28.79 -13.11
N ALA A 110 -30.06 -29.08 -13.64
CA ALA A 110 -29.89 -29.86 -14.86
C ALA A 110 -30.53 -31.26 -14.74
N ALA A 111 -30.34 -31.95 -13.61
CA ALA A 111 -30.96 -33.25 -13.34
C ALA A 111 -32.48 -33.20 -13.24
N LYS A 112 -33.08 -32.05 -12.91
CA LYS A 112 -34.54 -31.87 -12.98
C LYS A 112 -35.01 -31.68 -14.41
N LEU A 113 -34.25 -30.96 -15.24
CA LEU A 113 -34.60 -30.73 -16.65
C LEU A 113 -34.70 -32.04 -17.45
N THR A 114 -33.84 -33.03 -17.16
CA THR A 114 -33.91 -34.34 -17.83
C THR A 114 -35.19 -35.13 -17.51
N LYS A 115 -35.90 -34.77 -16.43
CA LYS A 115 -37.16 -35.41 -16.02
C LYS A 115 -38.39 -34.69 -16.58
N VAL A 116 -38.23 -33.49 -17.13
CA VAL A 116 -39.32 -32.73 -17.78
C VAL A 116 -39.55 -33.30 -19.18
N ARG A 117 -40.80 -33.66 -19.49
CA ARG A 117 -41.18 -34.16 -20.83
C ARG A 117 -40.91 -33.06 -21.88
N GLY A 118 -40.08 -33.35 -22.88
CA GLY A 118 -39.82 -32.46 -24.02
C GLY A 118 -38.39 -31.90 -24.12
N ILE A 119 -37.53 -32.11 -23.12
CA ILE A 119 -36.10 -31.79 -23.21
C ILE A 119 -35.35 -33.04 -23.69
N LYS A 120 -35.10 -33.15 -24.99
CA LYS A 120 -34.21 -34.16 -25.59
C LYS A 120 -32.75 -33.75 -25.31
N PRO A 121 -31.86 -34.67 -24.88
CA PRO A 121 -30.44 -34.38 -24.71
C PRO A 121 -29.76 -34.00 -26.03
#